data_AF-A0A3M5HFU4-F1
#
_entry.id   AF-A0A3M5HFU4-F1
#
_cell.length_a   1.000
_cell.length_b   1.000
_cell.length_c   1.000
_cell.angle_alpha   90.00
_cell.angle_beta   90.00
_cell.angle_gamma   90.00
#
_symmetry.space_group_name_H-M   'P 1'
#
loop_
_entity.id
_entity.type
_entity.pdbx_description
1 polymer ?
#
loop_
_entity_poly.entity_id
_entity_poly.type
_entity_poly.pdbx_seq_one_letter_code
_entity_poly.pdbx_strand_id
1 'polypeptide(L)'
;MHKLRAAWDFYHKSFFDNEQAVIDGFNGAILEGLHHFTLSELDSITGLYYELNRADEINPIIDQYMSTIIQKFNFEDKEDVFHWPASSYLDEKLNEYFLAKCSVRNRNLQELISSAMESKSGMQVHGAIEELSLVDEKEHLNYLATLENSELTNIVRMLLKCGNVVTHDTDAQKAYKLTFLKTYRSLLELASRSQLNKTRMVKFLSYEKLYQRLELEIKQQESEKLSSSDSISED
;
A
#
# COMPACT_ATOMS: atom_id res chain seq x y z
N MET A 1 -6.39 -28.80 12.73
CA MET A 1 -5.23 -28.44 13.58
C MET A 1 -4.40 -29.63 14.08
N HIS A 2 -4.95 -30.80 14.42
CA HIS A 2 -4.14 -31.90 14.98
C HIS A 2 -3.09 -32.51 14.02
N LYS A 3 -3.33 -32.51 12.70
CA LYS A 3 -2.44 -33.16 11.72
C LYS A 3 -1.21 -32.35 11.35
N LEU A 4 -1.33 -31.03 11.23
CA LEU A 4 -0.17 -30.17 10.93
C LEU A 4 0.86 -30.23 12.06
N ARG A 5 0.39 -30.14 13.32
CA ARG A 5 1.27 -30.33 14.48
C ARG A 5 1.94 -31.70 14.49
N ALA A 6 1.18 -32.77 14.19
CA ALA A 6 1.75 -34.12 14.11
C ALA A 6 2.81 -34.25 12.99
N ALA A 7 2.63 -33.57 11.86
CA ALA A 7 3.63 -33.53 10.79
C ALA A 7 4.92 -32.81 11.24
N TRP A 8 4.79 -31.67 11.92
CA TRP A 8 5.93 -30.99 12.54
C TRP A 8 6.62 -31.83 13.62
N ASP A 9 5.86 -32.50 14.49
CA ASP A 9 6.43 -33.41 15.49
C ASP A 9 7.18 -34.57 14.80
N PHE A 10 6.66 -35.07 13.67
CA PHE A 10 7.32 -36.11 12.88
C PHE A 10 8.61 -35.61 12.21
N TYR A 11 8.64 -34.38 11.70
CA TYR A 11 9.84 -33.76 11.14
C TYR A 11 10.94 -33.61 12.19
N HIS A 12 10.61 -33.12 13.39
CA HIS A 12 11.62 -32.82 14.42
C HIS A 12 12.10 -34.03 15.23
N LYS A 13 11.50 -35.22 15.09
CA LYS A 13 11.82 -36.37 15.96
C LYS A 13 13.08 -37.14 15.56
N SER A 14 13.70 -36.84 14.41
CA SER A 14 14.84 -37.62 13.91
C SER A 14 15.71 -36.86 12.91
N PHE A 15 16.95 -37.33 12.75
CA PHE A 15 17.87 -36.93 11.67
C PHE A 15 17.96 -37.99 10.55
N PHE A 16 17.11 -39.02 10.56
CA PHE A 16 17.08 -39.99 9.47
C PHE A 16 16.63 -39.34 8.16
N ASP A 17 17.20 -39.80 7.05
CA ASP A 17 16.75 -39.43 5.70
C ASP A 17 15.42 -40.13 5.38
N ASN A 18 14.33 -39.50 5.82
CA ASN A 18 12.96 -39.96 5.63
C ASN A 18 12.10 -38.87 4.96
N GLU A 19 12.72 -38.07 4.06
CA GLU A 19 12.12 -36.91 3.41
C GLU A 19 10.70 -37.19 2.88
N GLN A 20 10.52 -38.29 2.12
CA GLN A 20 9.22 -38.60 1.54
C GLN A 20 8.13 -38.81 2.60
N ALA A 21 8.44 -39.47 3.72
CA ALA A 21 7.47 -39.68 4.80
C ALA A 21 7.12 -38.38 5.53
N VAL A 22 8.08 -37.45 5.64
CA VAL A 22 7.84 -36.09 6.17
C VAL A 22 6.88 -35.34 5.24
N ILE A 23 7.19 -35.31 3.93
CA ILE A 23 6.39 -34.63 2.91
C ILE A 23 4.97 -35.21 2.84
N ASP A 24 4.81 -36.54 2.86
CA ASP A 24 3.50 -37.20 2.89
C ASP A 24 2.67 -36.77 4.12
N GLY A 25 3.32 -36.57 5.28
CA GLY A 25 2.69 -36.05 6.49
C GLY A 25 2.15 -34.63 6.31
N PHE A 26 2.93 -33.73 5.71
CA PHE A 26 2.49 -32.36 5.41
C PHE A 26 1.41 -32.33 4.32
N ASN A 27 1.56 -33.09 3.25
CA ASN A 27 0.55 -33.22 2.20
C ASN A 27 -0.79 -33.70 2.76
N GLY A 28 -0.77 -34.70 3.66
CA GLY A 28 -1.97 -35.15 4.37
C GLY A 28 -2.59 -34.07 5.27
N ALA A 29 -1.77 -33.28 5.95
CA ALA A 29 -2.24 -32.16 6.78
C ALA A 29 -2.87 -31.03 5.94
N ILE A 30 -2.27 -30.70 4.80
CA ILE A 30 -2.77 -29.70 3.85
C ILE A 30 -4.11 -30.17 3.28
N LEU A 31 -4.16 -31.39 2.73
CA LEU A 31 -5.34 -31.91 2.05
C LEU A 31 -6.59 -31.89 2.95
N GLU A 32 -6.44 -32.17 4.24
CA GLU A 32 -7.56 -32.17 5.18
C GLU A 32 -7.83 -30.81 5.84
N GLY A 33 -6.82 -29.95 5.91
CA GLY A 33 -6.79 -28.83 6.85
C GLY A 33 -6.58 -27.45 6.24
N LEU A 34 -6.30 -27.33 4.93
CA LEU A 34 -5.86 -26.07 4.31
C LEU A 34 -6.81 -24.89 4.61
N HIS A 35 -8.12 -25.12 4.59
CA HIS A 35 -9.15 -24.12 4.86
C HIS A 35 -9.18 -23.59 6.30
N HIS A 36 -8.43 -24.23 7.20
CA HIS A 36 -8.25 -23.82 8.59
C HIS A 36 -6.85 -23.29 8.87
N PHE A 37 -5.96 -23.30 7.89
CA PHE A 37 -4.61 -22.78 8.09
C PHE A 37 -4.67 -21.26 8.22
N THR A 38 -3.85 -20.75 9.12
CA THR A 38 -3.46 -19.35 9.15
C THR A 38 -2.39 -19.09 8.08
N LEU A 39 -2.20 -17.82 7.72
CA LEU A 39 -1.13 -17.43 6.80
C LEU A 39 0.25 -17.84 7.32
N SER A 40 0.50 -17.71 8.62
CA SER A 40 1.77 -18.10 9.26
C SER A 40 2.00 -19.61 9.21
N GLU A 41 0.96 -20.42 9.41
CA GLU A 41 1.07 -21.88 9.26
C GLU A 41 1.42 -22.25 7.81
N LEU A 42 0.80 -21.62 6.81
CA LEU A 42 1.13 -21.85 5.41
C LEU A 42 2.56 -21.42 5.08
N ASP A 43 3.00 -20.25 5.56
CA ASP A 43 4.36 -19.75 5.36
C ASP A 43 5.41 -20.70 5.95
N SER A 44 5.16 -21.23 7.15
CA SER A 44 6.08 -22.17 7.80
C SER A 44 6.31 -23.46 6.99
N ILE A 45 5.24 -23.99 6.39
CA ILE A 45 5.32 -25.19 5.54
C ILE A 45 6.01 -24.85 4.22
N THR A 46 5.71 -23.67 3.68
CA THR A 46 6.33 -23.18 2.45
C THR A 46 7.84 -23.10 2.59
N GLY A 47 8.35 -22.57 3.71
CA GLY A 47 9.78 -22.55 4.02
C GLY A 47 10.43 -23.93 3.88
N LEU A 48 9.84 -24.95 4.50
CA LEU A 48 10.34 -26.33 4.42
C LEU A 48 10.35 -26.87 2.97
N TYR A 49 9.27 -26.67 2.21
CA TYR A 49 9.21 -27.15 0.83
C TYR A 49 10.26 -26.49 -0.06
N TYR A 50 10.54 -25.21 0.16
CA TYR A 50 11.60 -24.49 -0.55
C TYR A 50 12.99 -25.00 -0.15
N GLU A 51 13.24 -25.22 1.14
CA GLU A 51 14.51 -25.80 1.63
C GLU A 51 14.78 -27.19 1.05
N LEU A 52 13.74 -27.96 0.75
CA LEU A 52 13.82 -29.29 0.14
C LEU A 52 13.76 -29.27 -1.39
N ASN A 53 13.83 -28.10 -2.04
CA ASN A 53 13.74 -27.95 -3.50
C ASN A 53 12.44 -28.49 -4.12
N ARG A 54 11.32 -28.41 -3.39
CA ARG A 54 9.97 -28.88 -3.80
C ARG A 54 8.99 -27.72 -4.01
N ALA A 55 9.48 -26.58 -4.49
CA ALA A 55 8.66 -25.38 -4.74
C ALA A 55 7.46 -25.67 -5.68
N ASP A 56 7.67 -26.54 -6.69
CA ASP A 56 6.63 -26.93 -7.65
C ASP A 56 5.42 -27.64 -7.00
N GLU A 57 5.60 -28.25 -5.83
CA GLU A 57 4.53 -28.94 -5.11
C GLU A 57 3.71 -27.98 -4.23
N ILE A 58 4.36 -26.98 -3.62
CA ILE A 58 3.69 -26.06 -2.68
C ILE A 58 3.07 -24.84 -3.35
N ASN A 59 3.63 -24.37 -4.47
CA ASN A 59 3.13 -23.17 -5.16
C ASN A 59 1.65 -23.29 -5.61
N PRO A 60 1.18 -24.41 -6.18
CA PRO A 60 -0.24 -24.58 -6.50
C PRO A 60 -1.16 -24.53 -5.27
N ILE A 61 -0.65 -24.95 -4.11
CA ILE A 61 -1.38 -24.94 -2.84
C ILE A 61 -1.50 -23.49 -2.32
N ILE A 62 -0.43 -22.71 -2.46
CA ILE A 62 -0.43 -21.27 -2.18
C ILE A 62 -1.44 -20.55 -3.08
N ASP A 63 -1.43 -20.81 -4.39
CA ASP A 63 -2.38 -20.22 -5.33
C ASP A 63 -3.84 -20.57 -4.97
N GLN A 64 -4.09 -21.81 -4.58
CA GLN A 64 -5.40 -22.24 -4.09
C GLN A 64 -5.79 -21.48 -2.81
N TYR A 65 -4.88 -21.36 -1.85
CA TYR A 65 -5.12 -20.64 -0.61
C TYR A 65 -5.45 -19.16 -0.86
N MET A 66 -4.69 -18.52 -1.74
CA MET A 66 -4.87 -17.11 -2.12
C MET A 66 -6.13 -16.84 -2.94
N SER A 67 -6.60 -17.81 -3.72
CA SER A 67 -7.84 -17.65 -4.49
C SER A 67 -9.11 -17.97 -3.68
N THR A 68 -9.03 -18.83 -2.65
CA THR A 68 -10.24 -19.38 -2.00
C THR A 68 -10.36 -19.11 -0.50
N ILE A 69 -9.24 -18.93 0.20
CA ILE A 69 -9.20 -18.87 1.66
C ILE A 69 -8.84 -17.46 2.13
N ILE A 70 -7.81 -16.83 1.56
CA ILE A 70 -7.38 -15.48 1.96
C ILE A 70 -8.52 -14.45 1.84
N GLN A 71 -9.42 -14.63 0.87
CA GLN A 71 -10.58 -13.76 0.64
C GLN A 71 -11.57 -13.74 1.82
N LYS A 72 -11.52 -14.76 2.69
CA LYS A 72 -12.35 -14.83 3.90
C LYS A 72 -11.74 -14.05 5.07
N PHE A 73 -10.45 -13.75 4.99
CA PHE A 73 -9.81 -12.84 5.92
C PHE A 73 -10.16 -11.42 5.47
N ASN A 74 -10.80 -10.65 6.34
CA ASN A 74 -11.17 -9.25 6.07
C ASN A 74 -9.94 -8.34 6.20
N PHE A 75 -8.86 -8.65 5.48
CA PHE A 75 -7.70 -7.77 5.38
C PHE A 75 -8.06 -6.60 4.46
N GLU A 76 -8.08 -5.40 5.04
CA GLU A 76 -8.20 -4.13 4.33
C GLU A 76 -6.84 -3.69 3.81
N ASP A 77 -5.79 -3.84 4.63
CA ASP A 77 -4.44 -3.35 4.38
C ASP A 77 -3.36 -4.40 4.69
N LYS A 78 -2.09 -4.10 4.36
CA LYS A 78 -0.94 -4.96 4.70
C LYS A 78 -0.72 -5.02 6.21
N GLU A 79 -1.04 -3.94 6.91
CA GLU A 79 -0.92 -3.78 8.36
C GLU A 79 -1.86 -4.72 9.13
N ASP A 80 -2.94 -5.19 8.50
CA ASP A 80 -3.83 -6.19 9.09
C ASP A 80 -3.21 -7.60 9.09
N VAL A 81 -2.15 -7.80 8.30
CA VAL A 81 -1.46 -9.09 8.21
C VAL A 81 -0.55 -9.25 9.41
N PHE A 82 -1.00 -10.03 10.38
CA PHE A 82 -0.19 -10.39 11.55
C PHE A 82 0.97 -11.32 11.13
N HIS A 83 2.19 -10.78 11.20
CA HIS A 83 3.44 -11.38 10.70
C HIS A 83 3.45 -11.60 9.18
N TRP A 84 4.20 -10.73 8.50
CA TRP A 84 4.41 -10.84 7.07
C TRP A 84 5.18 -12.13 6.71
N PRO A 85 4.79 -12.87 5.65
CA PRO A 85 5.48 -14.09 5.25
C PRO A 85 6.96 -13.88 4.94
N ALA A 86 7.77 -14.89 5.27
CA ALA A 86 9.17 -14.94 4.88
C ALA A 86 9.37 -15.56 3.48
N SER A 87 8.44 -16.40 3.03
CA SER A 87 8.50 -17.00 1.69
C SER A 87 8.30 -15.92 0.62
N SER A 88 9.25 -15.82 -0.32
CA SER A 88 9.20 -14.86 -1.42
C SER A 88 7.97 -15.04 -2.32
N TYR A 89 7.54 -16.27 -2.56
CA TYR A 89 6.37 -16.53 -3.40
C TYR A 89 5.06 -16.16 -2.71
N LEU A 90 4.96 -16.42 -1.40
CA LEU A 90 3.78 -16.05 -0.63
C LEU A 90 3.70 -14.53 -0.42
N ASP A 91 4.84 -13.85 -0.24
CA ASP A 91 4.96 -12.39 -0.28
C ASP A 91 4.46 -11.82 -1.61
N GLU A 92 4.98 -12.33 -2.73
CA GLU A 92 4.55 -11.91 -4.08
C GLU A 92 3.04 -12.06 -4.25
N LYS A 93 2.47 -13.21 -3.87
CA LYS A 93 1.02 -13.45 -4.00
C LYS A 93 0.17 -12.56 -3.10
N LEU A 94 0.64 -12.22 -1.90
CA LEU A 94 -0.06 -11.26 -1.03
C LEU A 94 0.00 -9.85 -1.63
N ASN A 95 1.15 -9.46 -2.16
CA ASN A 95 1.30 -8.19 -2.86
C ASN A 95 0.35 -8.12 -4.07
N GLU A 96 0.26 -9.18 -4.89
CA GLU A 96 -0.71 -9.30 -5.97
C GLU A 96 -2.16 -9.17 -5.46
N TYR A 97 -2.52 -9.82 -4.36
CA TYR A 97 -3.85 -9.73 -3.75
C TYR A 97 -4.23 -8.30 -3.36
N PHE A 98 -3.33 -7.57 -2.70
CA PHE A 98 -3.56 -6.17 -2.33
C PHE A 98 -3.56 -5.25 -3.55
N LEU A 99 -2.65 -5.47 -4.51
CA LEU A 99 -2.63 -4.73 -5.78
C LEU A 99 -3.90 -4.95 -6.59
N ALA A 100 -4.45 -6.16 -6.63
CA ALA A 100 -5.71 -6.45 -7.29
C ALA A 100 -6.89 -5.75 -6.60
N LYS A 101 -6.90 -5.71 -5.26
CA LYS A 101 -7.88 -4.91 -4.50
C LYS A 101 -7.78 -3.41 -4.82
N CYS A 102 -6.58 -2.88 -5.05
CA CYS A 102 -6.38 -1.51 -5.50
C CYS A 102 -6.80 -1.32 -6.97
N SER A 103 -6.38 -2.22 -7.87
CA SER A 103 -6.57 -2.11 -9.33
C SER A 103 -8.02 -2.28 -9.79
N VAL A 104 -8.85 -3.00 -9.04
CA VAL A 104 -10.31 -3.10 -9.31
C VAL A 104 -11.01 -1.77 -9.06
N ARG A 105 -10.37 -0.84 -8.35
CA ARG A 105 -10.89 0.47 -8.05
C ARG A 105 -10.25 1.50 -9.00
N ASN A 106 -10.76 1.56 -10.24
CA ASN A 106 -10.58 2.71 -11.14
C ASN A 106 -11.36 3.92 -10.58
N ARG A 107 -11.01 4.32 -9.35
CA ARG A 107 -11.73 5.35 -8.61
C ARG A 107 -11.37 6.69 -9.19
N ASN A 108 -12.37 7.44 -9.64
CA ASN A 108 -12.16 8.84 -9.93
C ASN A 108 -11.74 9.58 -8.63
N LEU A 109 -11.12 10.75 -8.77
CA LEU A 109 -10.64 11.57 -7.65
C LEU A 109 -11.67 11.73 -6.51
N GLN A 110 -12.96 11.83 -6.85
CA GLN A 110 -14.04 11.95 -5.88
C GLN A 110 -14.20 10.66 -5.04
N GLU A 111 -14.21 9.49 -5.67
CA GLU A 111 -14.34 8.21 -4.97
C GLU A 111 -13.14 7.91 -4.07
N LEU A 112 -11.93 8.31 -4.47
CA LEU A 112 -10.73 8.21 -3.64
C LEU A 112 -10.88 9.04 -2.36
N ILE A 113 -11.28 10.29 -2.51
CA ILE A 113 -11.44 11.22 -1.38
C ILE A 113 -12.60 10.78 -0.47
N SER A 114 -13.73 10.34 -1.04
CA SER A 114 -14.85 9.79 -0.27
C SER A 114 -14.43 8.56 0.54
N SER A 115 -13.71 7.63 -0.08
CA SER A 115 -13.21 6.43 0.62
C SER A 115 -12.29 6.81 1.80
N ALA A 116 -11.40 7.77 1.59
CA ALA A 116 -10.50 8.25 2.64
C ALA A 116 -11.25 8.98 3.77
N MET A 117 -12.30 9.73 3.45
CA MET A 117 -13.15 10.42 4.43
C MET A 117 -13.96 9.44 5.30
N GLU A 118 -14.35 8.29 4.75
CA GLU A 118 -15.09 7.24 5.46
C GLU A 118 -14.17 6.32 6.30
N SER A 119 -12.89 6.25 5.95
CA SER A 119 -11.90 5.41 6.64
C SER A 119 -11.44 6.01 7.98
N LYS A 120 -11.25 5.14 8.97
CA LYS A 120 -10.59 5.49 10.24
C LYS A 120 -9.12 5.87 10.06
N SER A 121 -8.48 5.34 9.01
CA SER A 121 -7.08 5.58 8.67
C SER A 121 -6.88 6.80 7.75
N GLY A 122 -7.97 7.44 7.31
CA GLY A 122 -7.90 8.65 6.48
C GLY A 122 -7.22 8.39 5.14
N MET A 123 -6.21 9.20 4.81
CA MET A 123 -5.42 9.05 3.57
C MET A 123 -4.44 7.88 3.60
N GLN A 124 -4.35 7.13 4.70
CA GLN A 124 -3.53 5.92 4.81
C GLN A 124 -4.23 4.68 4.26
N VAL A 125 -5.45 4.80 3.73
CA VAL A 125 -6.12 3.73 2.99
C VAL A 125 -5.22 3.26 1.85
N HIS A 126 -4.95 1.95 1.80
CA HIS A 126 -4.03 1.38 0.83
C HIS A 126 -4.38 1.76 -0.63
N GLY A 127 -3.36 2.16 -1.40
CA GLY A 127 -3.47 2.58 -2.79
C GLY A 127 -4.02 3.99 -2.97
N ALA A 128 -4.74 4.55 -1.98
CA ALA A 128 -5.42 5.83 -2.15
C ALA A 128 -4.42 6.98 -2.29
N ILE A 129 -3.32 6.97 -1.53
CA ILE A 129 -2.32 8.04 -1.61
C ILE A 129 -1.48 7.92 -2.89
N GLU A 130 -1.15 6.70 -3.30
CA GLU A 130 -0.42 6.41 -4.53
C GLU A 130 -1.25 6.88 -5.74
N GLU A 131 -2.49 6.43 -5.85
CA GLU A 131 -3.42 6.81 -6.92
C GLU A 131 -3.67 8.32 -6.94
N LEU A 132 -3.92 8.93 -5.77
CA LEU A 132 -4.14 10.36 -5.67
C LEU A 132 -2.89 11.16 -6.06
N SER A 133 -1.70 10.66 -5.75
CA SER A 133 -0.46 11.33 -6.14
C SER A 133 -0.22 11.34 -7.65
N LEU A 134 -0.85 10.43 -8.41
CA LEU A 134 -0.78 10.37 -9.87
C LEU A 134 -1.79 11.30 -10.55
N VAL A 135 -2.85 11.72 -9.85
CA VAL A 135 -3.88 12.64 -10.37
C VAL A 135 -3.25 13.97 -10.80
N ASP A 136 -3.58 14.43 -12.01
CA ASP A 136 -3.02 15.65 -12.55
C ASP A 136 -3.39 16.88 -11.70
N GLU A 137 -2.51 17.88 -11.67
CA GLU A 137 -2.74 19.10 -10.88
C GLU A 137 -3.99 19.86 -11.37
N LYS A 138 -4.29 19.83 -12.69
CA LYS A 138 -5.50 20.44 -13.24
C LYS A 138 -6.76 19.71 -12.79
N GLU A 139 -6.70 18.39 -12.67
CA GLU A 139 -7.83 17.59 -12.16
C GLU A 139 -8.08 17.89 -10.68
N HIS A 140 -7.02 17.96 -9.87
CA HIS A 140 -7.10 18.40 -8.47
C HIS A 140 -7.73 19.78 -8.31
N LEU A 141 -7.29 20.74 -9.12
CA LEU A 141 -7.83 22.10 -9.15
C LEU A 141 -9.31 22.11 -9.55
N ASN A 142 -9.68 21.37 -10.59
CA ASN A 142 -11.06 21.30 -11.06
C ASN A 142 -11.98 20.68 -10.01
N TYR A 143 -11.54 19.61 -9.35
CA TYR A 143 -12.28 18.99 -8.25
C TYR A 143 -12.55 19.97 -7.12
N LEU A 144 -11.51 20.66 -6.62
CA LEU A 144 -11.68 21.65 -5.54
C LEU A 144 -12.53 22.85 -5.98
N ALA A 145 -12.47 23.24 -7.26
CA ALA A 145 -13.25 24.34 -7.81
C ALA A 145 -14.75 24.03 -7.90
N THR A 146 -15.10 22.76 -8.13
CA THR A 146 -16.47 22.30 -8.39
C THR A 146 -17.13 21.65 -7.16
N LEU A 147 -16.38 21.51 -6.06
CA LEU A 147 -16.87 20.89 -4.84
C LEU A 147 -17.91 21.78 -4.14
N GLU A 148 -19.18 21.42 -4.27
CA GLU A 148 -20.30 22.08 -3.59
C GLU A 148 -20.83 21.19 -2.45
N ASN A 149 -20.01 20.99 -1.41
CA ASN A 149 -20.41 20.21 -0.24
C ASN A 149 -20.02 20.89 1.09
N SER A 150 -20.73 20.53 2.17
CA SER A 150 -20.43 21.02 3.53
C SER A 150 -19.08 20.51 4.04
N GLU A 151 -18.58 19.41 3.47
CA GLU A 151 -17.35 18.74 3.86
C GLU A 151 -16.08 19.35 3.25
N LEU A 152 -16.18 20.37 2.38
CA LEU A 152 -15.05 20.98 1.67
C LEU A 152 -13.87 21.27 2.60
N THR A 153 -14.16 21.86 3.75
CA THR A 153 -13.11 22.22 4.71
C THR A 153 -12.43 20.99 5.31
N ASN A 154 -13.18 19.91 5.56
CA ASN A 154 -12.63 18.67 6.11
C ASN A 154 -11.81 17.93 5.06
N ILE A 155 -12.31 17.84 3.83
CA ILE A 155 -11.61 17.26 2.68
C ILE A 155 -10.28 17.99 2.47
N VAL A 156 -10.29 19.32 2.36
CA VAL A 156 -9.08 20.11 2.15
C VAL A 156 -8.09 19.91 3.31
N ARG A 157 -8.55 19.92 4.57
CA ARG A 157 -7.67 19.66 5.71
C ARG A 157 -7.06 18.26 5.69
N MET A 158 -7.83 17.25 5.30
CA MET A 158 -7.34 15.88 5.17
C MET A 158 -6.21 15.81 4.13
N LEU A 159 -6.42 16.38 2.94
CA LEU A 159 -5.41 16.45 1.89
C LEU A 159 -4.17 17.26 2.32
N LEU A 160 -4.35 18.37 3.03
CA LEU A 160 -3.24 19.16 3.55
C LEU A 160 -2.48 18.49 4.71
N LYS A 161 -3.11 17.56 5.44
CA LYS A 161 -2.43 16.78 6.48
C LYS A 161 -1.40 15.81 5.90
N CYS A 162 -1.53 15.41 4.62
CA CYS A 162 -0.54 14.58 3.93
C CYS A 162 0.89 15.16 4.04
N GLY A 163 1.05 16.48 4.02
CA GLY A 163 2.37 17.11 4.14
C GLY A 163 3.04 16.95 5.51
N ASN A 164 2.31 16.50 6.53
CA ASN A 164 2.82 16.22 7.87
C ASN A 164 3.02 14.71 8.12
N VAL A 165 2.66 13.84 7.17
CA VAL A 165 2.82 12.39 7.33
C VAL A 165 4.30 12.04 7.17
N VAL A 166 4.79 11.24 8.12
CA VAL A 166 6.14 10.66 8.11
C VAL A 166 5.99 9.15 8.05
N THR A 167 6.59 8.53 7.04
CA THR A 167 6.60 7.07 6.84
C THR A 167 8.00 6.60 6.44
N HIS A 168 8.29 5.33 6.71
CA HIS A 168 9.54 4.68 6.30
C HIS A 168 9.55 4.26 4.82
N ASP A 169 8.39 4.21 4.18
CA ASP A 169 8.24 3.94 2.76
C ASP A 169 8.53 5.22 1.95
N THR A 170 9.59 5.17 1.14
CA THR A 170 10.04 6.33 0.34
C THR A 170 9.05 6.73 -0.74
N ASP A 171 8.36 5.77 -1.35
CA ASP A 171 7.40 6.02 -2.43
C ASP A 171 6.11 6.59 -1.86
N ALA A 172 5.61 6.02 -0.77
CA ALA A 172 4.48 6.57 -0.04
C ALA A 172 4.80 7.97 0.50
N GLN A 173 6.00 8.19 1.06
CA GLN A 173 6.42 9.51 1.54
C GLN A 173 6.40 10.56 0.42
N LYS A 174 6.82 10.19 -0.79
CA LYS A 174 6.76 11.04 -1.98
C LYS A 174 5.30 11.31 -2.40
N ALA A 175 4.45 10.28 -2.39
CA ALA A 175 3.03 10.40 -2.73
C ALA A 175 2.29 11.37 -1.79
N TYR A 176 2.57 11.29 -0.47
CA TYR A 176 2.05 12.24 0.53
C TYR A 176 2.49 13.68 0.25
N LYS A 177 3.77 13.91 -0.02
CA LYS A 177 4.31 15.25 -0.34
C LYS A 177 3.69 15.81 -1.61
N LEU A 178 3.56 15.01 -2.67
CA LEU A 178 2.97 15.43 -3.94
C LEU A 178 1.50 15.82 -3.80
N THR A 179 0.71 14.98 -3.11
CA THR A 179 -0.70 15.26 -2.82
C THR A 179 -0.87 16.58 -2.08
N PHE A 180 -0.06 16.82 -1.05
CA PHE A 180 -0.05 18.06 -0.30
C PHE A 180 0.22 19.28 -1.20
N LEU A 181 1.27 19.20 -2.02
CA LEU A 181 1.68 20.31 -2.89
C LEU A 181 0.63 20.63 -3.94
N LYS A 182 0.10 19.63 -4.63
CA LYS A 182 -0.99 19.80 -5.63
C LYS A 182 -2.21 20.46 -5.01
N THR A 183 -2.58 20.02 -3.79
CA THR A 183 -3.69 20.60 -3.04
C THR A 183 -3.42 22.07 -2.71
N TYR A 184 -2.27 22.39 -2.11
CA TYR A 184 -1.97 23.76 -1.68
C TYR A 184 -1.82 24.72 -2.87
N ARG A 185 -1.18 24.30 -3.97
CA ARG A 185 -1.10 25.08 -5.22
C ARG A 185 -2.48 25.35 -5.80
N SER A 186 -3.34 24.33 -5.84
CA SER A 186 -4.72 24.49 -6.29
C SER A 186 -5.48 25.52 -5.45
N LEU A 187 -5.27 25.54 -4.13
CA LEU A 187 -5.89 26.53 -3.26
C LEU A 187 -5.34 27.95 -3.49
N LEU A 188 -4.03 28.11 -3.70
CA LEU A 188 -3.43 29.40 -4.05
C LEU A 188 -3.99 29.93 -5.38
N GLU A 189 -4.11 29.05 -6.37
CA GLU A 189 -4.72 29.36 -7.66
C GLU A 189 -6.20 29.73 -7.51
N LEU A 190 -6.99 28.99 -6.74
CA LEU A 190 -8.39 29.36 -6.47
C LEU A 190 -8.51 30.69 -5.73
N ALA A 191 -7.61 30.98 -4.79
CA ALA A 191 -7.55 32.24 -4.07
C ALA A 191 -7.21 33.41 -4.99
N SER A 192 -6.40 33.20 -6.04
CA SER A 192 -6.06 34.24 -7.01
C SER A 192 -7.28 34.74 -7.81
N ARG A 193 -8.30 33.88 -8.01
CA ARG A 193 -9.46 34.14 -8.87
C ARG A 193 -10.47 35.16 -8.33
N SER A 194 -10.57 35.36 -7.02
CA SER A 194 -11.50 36.35 -6.45
C SER A 194 -11.18 36.73 -5.01
N GLN A 195 -11.63 37.91 -4.57
CA GLN A 195 -11.49 38.34 -3.18
C GLN A 195 -12.20 37.41 -2.20
N LEU A 196 -13.36 36.87 -2.57
CA LEU A 196 -14.08 35.89 -1.76
C LEU A 196 -13.24 34.62 -1.54
N ASN A 197 -12.58 34.11 -2.58
CA ASN A 197 -11.73 32.93 -2.45
C ASN A 197 -10.49 33.22 -1.60
N LYS A 198 -9.89 34.42 -1.68
CA LYS A 198 -8.83 34.84 -0.75
C LYS A 198 -9.29 34.75 0.70
N THR A 199 -10.48 35.27 1.02
CA THR A 199 -11.03 35.16 2.39
C THR A 199 -11.28 33.70 2.79
N ARG A 200 -11.76 32.85 1.88
CA ARG A 200 -11.94 31.41 2.15
C ARG A 200 -10.62 30.69 2.43
N MET A 201 -9.52 31.11 1.79
CA MET A 201 -8.19 30.52 1.94
C MET A 201 -7.55 30.77 3.32
N VAL A 202 -7.93 31.83 4.03
CA VAL A 202 -7.31 32.24 5.32
C VAL A 202 -7.17 31.09 6.32
N LYS A 203 -8.17 30.19 6.38
CA LYS A 203 -8.18 29.04 7.31
C LYS A 203 -7.12 27.96 7.02
N PHE A 204 -6.45 28.02 5.87
CA PHE A 204 -5.42 27.07 5.45
C PHE A 204 -4.01 27.67 5.46
N LEU A 205 -3.84 28.95 5.83
CA LEU A 205 -2.53 29.62 5.87
C LEU A 205 -1.54 29.00 6.87
N SER A 206 -2.02 28.23 7.85
CA SER A 206 -1.14 27.49 8.77
C SER A 206 -0.21 26.51 8.05
N TYR A 207 -0.55 26.09 6.83
CA TYR A 207 0.25 25.18 6.01
C TYR A 207 1.28 25.90 5.11
N GLU A 208 1.29 27.24 5.07
CA GLU A 208 2.14 28.02 4.15
C GLU A 208 3.63 27.78 4.34
N LYS A 209 4.10 27.73 5.60
CA LYS A 209 5.51 27.44 5.91
C LYS A 209 5.94 26.05 5.43
N LEU A 210 5.05 25.06 5.61
CA LEU A 210 5.29 23.70 5.15
C LEU A 210 5.36 23.65 3.61
N TYR A 211 4.45 24.35 2.95
CA TYR A 211 4.44 24.51 1.50
C TYR A 211 5.75 25.10 0.96
N GLN A 212 6.18 26.25 1.49
CA GLN A 212 7.40 26.91 1.03
C GLN A 212 8.64 26.00 1.17
N ARG A 213 8.74 25.26 2.28
CA ARG A 213 9.83 24.30 2.51
C ARG A 213 9.80 23.17 1.48
N LEU A 214 8.66 22.49 1.31
CA LEU A 214 8.54 21.36 0.39
C LEU A 214 8.71 21.78 -1.08
N GLU A 215 8.24 22.96 -1.44
CA GLU A 215 8.45 23.52 -2.78
C GLU A 215 9.94 23.79 -3.06
N LEU A 216 10.67 24.30 -2.06
CA LEU A 216 12.12 24.50 -2.18
C LEU A 216 12.87 23.17 -2.32
N GLU A 217 12.51 22.16 -1.51
CA GLU A 217 13.08 20.80 -1.60
C GLU A 217 12.95 20.23 -3.02
N ILE A 218 11.77 20.34 -3.64
CA ILE A 218 11.56 19.83 -5.01
C ILE A 218 12.39 20.59 -6.04
N LYS A 219 12.44 21.93 -5.97
CA LYS A 219 13.24 22.74 -6.89
C LYS A 219 14.73 22.40 -6.80
N GLN A 220 15.23 22.14 -5.59
CA GLN A 220 16.62 21.70 -5.38
C GLN A 220 16.87 20.33 -6.04
N GLN A 221 16.00 19.35 -5.79
CA GLN A 221 16.10 18.02 -6.39
C GLN A 221 16.04 18.04 -7.92
N GLU A 222 15.21 18.90 -8.50
CA GLU A 222 15.13 19.10 -9.95
C GLU A 222 16.42 19.71 -10.51
N SER A 223 16.98 20.72 -9.82
CA SER A 223 18.24 21.35 -10.23
C SER A 223 19.44 20.39 -10.17
N GLU A 224 19.52 19.54 -9.15
CA GLU A 224 20.59 18.54 -8.98
C GLU A 224 20.51 17.42 -10.04
N LYS A 225 19.30 17.04 -10.45
CA LYS A 225 19.08 16.10 -11.56
C LYS A 225 19.50 16.65 -12.91
N LEU A 226 19.22 17.93 -13.17
CA LEU A 226 19.65 18.60 -14.40
C LEU A 226 21.19 18.74 -14.46
N SER A 227 21.84 19.09 -13.34
CA SER A 227 23.31 19.18 -13.32
C SER A 227 24.02 17.82 -13.45
N SER A 228 23.36 16.72 -13.07
CA SER A 228 23.93 15.36 -13.18
C SER A 228 23.66 14.70 -14.53
N SER A 229 22.64 15.12 -15.29
CA SER A 229 22.43 14.67 -16.66
C SER A 229 23.38 15.31 -17.67
N ASP A 230 23.76 16.58 -17.44
CA ASP A 230 24.67 17.33 -18.34
C ASP A 230 26.13 16.86 -18.24
N SER A 231 26.49 16.15 -17.16
CA SER A 231 27.84 15.60 -16.94
C SER A 231 28.05 14.19 -17.52
N ILE A 232 27.00 13.58 -18.10
CA ILE A 232 27.07 12.26 -18.76
C ILE A 232 27.15 12.39 -20.29
N SER A 233 26.94 13.59 -20.85
CA SER A 233 26.96 13.86 -22.29
C SER A 233 28.29 14.38 -22.85
N GLU A 234 29.37 14.41 -22.04
CA GLU A 234 30.70 14.87 -22.47
C GLU A 234 31.78 13.77 -22.54
N ASP A 235 31.39 12.51 -22.80
CA ASP A 235 32.32 11.43 -23.17
C ASP A 235 32.07 10.90 -24.60
#